data_AF-A0A3G4RPQ9-F1
#
_entry.id   AF-A0A3G4RPQ9-F1
#
_cell.length_a   1.000
_cell.length_b   1.000
_cell.length_c   1.000
_cell.angle_alpha   90.00
_cell.angle_beta   90.00
_cell.angle_gamma   90.00
#
_symmetry.space_group_name_H-M   'P 1'
#
loop_
_entity.id
_entity.type
_entity.pdbx_description
1 polymer ?
#
loop_
_entity_poly.entity_id
_entity_poly.type
_entity_poly.pdbx_seq_one_letter_code
_entity_poly.pdbx_strand_id
1 'polypeptide(L)' 'MDKVDHKTPEEIYEALGFNNEEPQRQDQAKKLLMMCFILSV' A
#
# COMPACT_ATOMS: atom_id res chain seq x y z
N MET A 1 -33.88 -9.66 0.93
CA MET A 1 -32.50 -9.95 0.47
C MET A 1 -31.58 -8.94 1.13
N ASP A 2 -30.77 -9.40 2.09
CA ASP A 2 -29.64 -8.59 2.58
C ASP A 2 -28.75 -8.23 1.40
N LYS A 3 -28.52 -6.92 1.20
CA LYS A 3 -27.62 -6.43 0.18
C LYS A 3 -26.20 -6.59 0.72
N VAL A 4 -25.56 -7.71 0.41
CA VAL A 4 -24.11 -7.81 0.58
C VAL A 4 -23.51 -6.75 -0.33
N ASP A 5 -22.92 -5.70 0.24
CA ASP A 5 -22.26 -4.66 -0.55
C ASP A 5 -21.15 -5.31 -1.38
N HIS A 6 -21.30 -5.31 -2.70
CA HIS A 6 -20.30 -5.78 -3.64
C HIS A 6 -19.20 -4.74 -3.78
N LYS A 7 -18.47 -4.49 -2.69
CA LYS A 7 -17.28 -3.63 -2.72
C LYS A 7 -16.21 -4.29 -3.59
N THR A 8 -15.58 -3.47 -4.43
CA THR A 8 -14.38 -3.88 -5.14
C THR A 8 -13.24 -4.13 -4.15
N PRO A 9 -12.23 -4.94 -4.52
CA PRO A 9 -11.07 -5.17 -3.66
C PRO A 9 -10.42 -3.86 -3.19
N GLU A 10 -10.31 -2.86 -4.05
CA GLU A 10 -9.76 -1.53 -3.75
C GLU A 10 -10.54 -0.82 -2.66
N GLU A 11 -11.87 -0.80 -2.77
CA GLU A 11 -12.76 -0.21 -1.76
C GLU A 11 -12.70 -0.97 -0.43
N ILE A 12 -12.41 -2.27 -0.46
CA ILE A 12 -12.17 -3.07 0.75
C ILE A 12 -10.85 -2.66 1.39
N TYR A 13 -9.76 -2.52 0.64
CA TYR A 13 -8.47 -2.08 1.18
C TYR A 13 -8.55 -0.68 1.80
N GLU A 14 -9.27 0.23 1.15
CA GLU A 14 -9.51 1.57 1.68
C GLU A 14 -10.37 1.53 2.95
N ALA A 15 -11.47 0.77 2.95
CA ALA A 15 -12.35 0.63 4.12
C ALA A 15 -11.66 -0.05 5.33
N LEU A 16 -10.71 -0.95 5.07
CA LEU A 16 -9.89 -1.59 6.11
C LEU A 16 -8.69 -0.73 6.54
N GLY A 17 -8.51 0.45 5.96
CA GLY A 17 -7.44 1.38 6.32
C GLY A 17 -6.05 0.97 5.85
N PHE A 18 -5.94 0.04 4.90
CA PHE A 18 -4.64 -0.39 4.36
C PHE A 18 -3.87 0.78 3.75
N ASN A 19 -4.58 1.75 3.17
CA ASN A 19 -3.98 2.89 2.47
C ASN A 19 -3.65 4.08 3.38
N ASN A 20 -3.95 4.01 4.69
CA ASN A 20 -3.73 5.13 5.63
C ASN A 20 -2.27 5.59 5.71
N GLU A 21 -1.33 4.67 5.52
CA GLU A 21 0.11 4.92 5.58
C GLU A 21 0.83 4.57 4.26
N GLU A 22 0.08 4.51 3.15
CA GLU A 22 0.64 4.23 1.84
C GLU A 22 1.77 5.19 1.44
N PRO A 23 1.69 6.51 1.69
CA PRO A 23 2.79 7.44 1.38
C PRO A 23 4.09 7.09 2.13
N GLN A 24 4.00 6.75 3.42
CA GLN A 24 5.16 6.41 4.25
C GLN A 24 5.80 5.10 3.79
N ARG A 25 4.98 4.08 3.46
CA ARG A 25 5.49 2.81 2.93
C ARG A 25 6.19 3.00 1.58
N GLN A 26 5.65 3.84 0.71
CA GLN A 26 6.29 4.18 -0.57
C GLN A 26 7.64 4.88 -0.39
N ASP A 27 7.73 5.83 0.55
CA ASP A 27 8.98 6.52 0.83
C ASP A 27 10.04 5.58 1.45
N GLN A 28 9.63 4.66 2.33
CA GLN A 28 10.51 3.61 2.84
C GLN A 28 11.01 2.68 1.73
N ALA A 29 10.12 2.26 0.82
CA ALA A 29 10.49 1.41 -0.31
C ALA A 29 11.49 2.10 -1.25
N LYS A 30 11.29 3.38 -1.56
CA LYS A 30 12.24 4.18 -2.35
C LYS A 30 13.61 4.29 -1.67
N LYS A 31 13.62 4.52 -0.35
CA LYS A 31 14.87 4.61 0.43
C LYS A 31 15.63 3.28 0.41
N LEU A 32 14.94 2.16 0.60
CA LEU A 32 15.54 0.83 0.54
C LEU A 32 16.09 0.53 -0.85
N LEU A 33 15.34 0.86 -1.91
CA LEU A 33 15.80 0.69 -3.28
C LEU A 33 17.09 1.48 -3.54
N MET A 34 17.14 2.74 -3.09
CA MET A 34 18.33 3.57 -3.21
C MET A 34 19.52 2.99 -2.44
N MET A 35 19.31 2.49 -1.21
CA MET A 35 20.35 1.85 -0.42
C MET A 35 20.89 0.58 -1.09
N CYS A 36 20.01 -0.29 -1.60
CA CYS A 36 20.42 -1.51 -2.31
C CYS A 36 21.24 -1.19 -3.55
N PHE A 37 20.86 -0.15 -4.30
CA PHE A 37 21.61 0.27 -5.48
C PHE A 37 23.03 0.73 -5.12
N ILE A 38 23.18 1.55 -4.08
CA ILE A 38 24.49 2.06 -3.63
C ILE A 38 25.40 0.93 -3.14
N LEU A 39 24.86 -0.09 -2.46
CA LEU A 39 25.65 -1.22 -1.96
C LEU A 39 26.03 -2.24 -3.03
N SER A 40 25.48 -2.12 -4.24
CA SER A 40 25.73 -3.03 -5.37
C SER A 40 26.76 -2.49 -6.38
N VAL A 41 27.34 -1.31 -6.11
CA VAL A 41 28.38 -0.64 -6.93
C VAL A 41 29.66 -0.52 -6.12
#